data_AF-A0A672UPQ0-F1
#
_entry.id   AF-A0A672UPQ0-F1
#
_cell.length_a   1.000
_cell.length_b   1.000
_cell.length_c   1.000
_cell.angle_alpha   90.00
_cell.angle_beta   90.00
_cell.angle_gamma   90.00
#
_symmetry.space_group_name_H-M   'P 1'
#
loop_
_entity.id
_entity.type
_entity.pdbx_description
1 polymer ?
#
loop_
_entity_poly.entity_id
_entity_poly.type
_entity_poly.pdbx_seq_one_letter_code
_entity_poly.pdbx_strand_id
1 'polypeptide(L)'
;MCTAVLALDDPFLVTPSHFPHSCLVLLLPVITKLTTSGLAMVRSSAEADIIRLRKYEIPIKRVARNLCLEPALIAGIISQESRVGLLLNNGWDQERHKYGLMQVHRHDKYDEEHINQGSTILVLSINEVRARHPTWTWDEQLRGGICTYRAKMGNFQVYEDDPCDRDSYYVNSVIRRAQYFKRHGF
;
A
#
# COMPACT_ATOMS: atom_id res chain seq x y z
N MET A 1 -2.71 32.42 43.60
CA MET A 1 -3.74 31.35 43.59
C MET A 1 -3.80 30.79 42.18
N CYS A 2 -3.60 29.46 42.08
CA CYS A 2 -3.82 28.52 40.96
C CYS A 2 -3.19 28.83 39.57
N THR A 3 -2.17 28.16 39.04
CA THR A 3 -1.84 26.72 38.75
C THR A 3 -2.36 26.21 37.38
N ALA A 4 -1.39 25.94 36.47
CA ALA A 4 -1.26 24.93 35.38
C ALA A 4 -2.45 24.65 34.41
N VAL A 5 -2.25 24.35 33.12
CA VAL A 5 -1.74 23.06 32.59
C VAL A 5 -1.06 23.24 31.21
N LEU A 6 0.10 22.60 31.06
CA LEU A 6 0.84 22.33 29.83
C LEU A 6 0.11 21.30 28.96
N ALA A 7 0.01 21.52 27.65
CA ALA A 7 -0.24 20.45 26.68
C ALA A 7 0.43 20.78 25.33
N LEU A 8 1.70 20.37 25.27
CA LEU A 8 2.46 19.82 24.14
C LEU A 8 2.10 20.27 22.72
N ASP A 9 3.03 21.03 22.14
CA ASP A 9 3.23 21.19 20.70
C ASP A 9 3.25 19.84 19.97
N ASP A 10 2.35 19.67 19.00
CA ASP A 10 2.28 18.51 18.11
C ASP A 10 2.97 18.87 16.77
N PRO A 11 4.14 18.30 16.42
CA PRO A 11 4.95 18.80 15.29
C PRO A 11 4.54 18.26 13.90
N PHE A 12 3.32 17.72 13.71
CA PHE A 12 2.90 17.11 12.44
C PHE A 12 1.79 17.86 11.69
N LEU A 13 1.78 19.19 11.73
CA LEU A 13 1.14 20.00 10.70
C LEU A 13 2.14 20.25 9.55
N VAL A 14 2.27 19.27 8.66
CA VAL A 14 2.94 19.47 7.37
C VAL A 14 2.08 20.42 6.54
N THR A 15 2.57 21.65 6.36
CA THR A 15 1.91 22.67 5.55
C THR A 15 1.88 22.26 4.07
N PRO A 16 0.77 22.50 3.34
CA PRO A 16 0.55 21.95 2.00
C PRO A 16 1.19 22.80 0.88
N SER A 17 2.43 23.26 1.03
CA SER A 17 3.04 24.23 0.10
C SER A 17 3.99 23.64 -0.96
N HIS A 18 4.06 22.31 -1.13
CA HIS A 18 4.93 21.71 -2.16
C HIS A 18 4.38 20.45 -2.84
N PHE A 19 3.06 20.28 -2.88
CA PHE A 19 2.43 19.27 -3.71
C PHE A 19 2.21 19.82 -5.12
N PRO A 20 2.64 19.13 -6.18
CA PRO A 20 2.24 19.49 -7.53
C PRO A 20 0.72 19.42 -7.60
N HIS A 21 0.09 20.45 -8.17
CA HIS A 21 -1.37 20.64 -8.25
C HIS A 21 -2.13 19.48 -8.92
N SER A 22 -1.42 18.48 -9.46
CA SER A 22 -1.97 17.26 -10.07
C SER A 22 -2.19 16.10 -9.09
N CYS A 23 -1.76 16.18 -7.82
CA CYS A 23 -1.90 15.09 -6.84
C CYS A 23 -3.19 15.13 -6.00
N LEU A 24 -4.22 15.88 -6.41
CA LEU A 24 -5.46 16.06 -5.64
C LEU A 24 -6.30 14.77 -5.46
N VAL A 25 -5.87 13.63 -6.02
CA VAL A 25 -6.72 12.46 -6.25
C VAL A 25 -6.60 11.37 -5.18
N LEU A 26 -5.62 11.41 -4.26
CA LEU A 26 -5.40 10.30 -3.32
C LEU A 26 -5.01 10.71 -1.88
N LEU A 27 -5.34 11.93 -1.45
CA LEU A 27 -5.23 12.28 -0.02
C LEU A 27 -6.39 11.64 0.75
N LEU A 28 -6.17 10.41 1.22
CA LEU A 28 -7.13 9.55 1.90
C LEU A 28 -7.63 10.16 3.24
N PRO A 29 -8.93 10.46 3.40
CA PRO A 29 -9.54 10.46 4.71
C PRO A 29 -9.84 9.00 5.11
N VAL A 30 -9.21 8.58 6.20
CA VAL A 30 -9.65 7.51 7.12
C VAL A 30 -10.07 6.19 6.46
N ILE A 31 -9.12 5.27 6.34
CA ILE A 31 -9.39 3.85 6.15
C ILE A 31 -10.10 3.31 7.41
N THR A 32 -11.33 2.81 7.28
CA THR A 32 -12.20 2.34 8.37
C THR A 32 -11.85 0.96 8.96
N LYS A 33 -12.25 0.73 10.22
CA LYS A 33 -11.96 -0.44 11.07
C LYS A 33 -12.70 -1.72 10.62
N LEU A 34 -12.00 -2.87 10.63
CA LEU A 34 -12.56 -4.22 10.45
C LEU A 34 -12.07 -5.20 11.56
N THR A 35 -12.75 -6.34 11.73
CA THR A 35 -12.84 -7.25 12.91
C THR A 35 -11.60 -8.13 13.26
N THR A 36 -11.61 -8.79 14.43
CA THR A 36 -10.47 -9.02 15.36
C THR A 36 -9.63 -10.29 15.25
N SER A 37 -10.01 -11.35 14.52
CA SER A 37 -9.32 -12.66 14.67
C SER A 37 -8.17 -12.94 13.67
N GLY A 38 -8.17 -12.32 12.48
CA GLY A 38 -7.01 -12.34 11.54
C GLY A 38 -5.98 -11.23 11.80
N LEU A 39 -6.25 -10.42 12.81
CA LEU A 39 -5.63 -9.11 13.05
C LEU A 39 -4.27 -9.21 13.73
N ALA A 40 -4.14 -10.13 14.69
CA ALA A 40 -2.95 -10.27 15.52
C ALA A 40 -1.74 -10.68 14.68
N MET A 41 -1.91 -11.66 13.78
CA MET A 41 -0.84 -12.09 12.88
C MET A 41 -0.43 -10.99 11.91
N VAL A 42 -1.39 -10.29 11.27
CA VAL A 42 -1.09 -9.18 10.36
C VAL A 42 -0.31 -8.08 11.10
N ARG A 43 -0.76 -7.71 12.31
CA ARG A 43 -0.08 -6.71 13.14
C ARG A 43 1.33 -7.12 13.52
N SER A 44 1.52 -8.30 14.12
CA SER A 44 2.84 -8.82 14.51
C SER A 44 3.79 -8.87 13.31
N SER A 45 3.25 -9.27 12.17
CA SER A 45 4.01 -9.34 10.92
C SER A 45 4.40 -7.96 10.38
N ALA A 46 3.54 -6.95 10.51
CA ALA A 46 3.84 -5.57 10.16
C ALA A 46 4.88 -4.94 11.11
N GLU A 47 4.80 -5.25 12.40
CA GLU A 47 5.77 -4.85 13.42
C GLU A 47 7.18 -5.41 13.13
N ALA A 48 7.27 -6.62 12.56
CA ALA A 48 8.56 -7.16 12.10
C ALA A 48 9.03 -6.52 10.78
N ASP A 49 8.09 -6.26 9.86
CA ASP A 49 8.39 -5.78 8.51
C ASP A 49 8.83 -4.31 8.47
N ILE A 50 8.39 -3.47 9.42
CA ILE A 50 8.79 -2.05 9.48
C ILE A 50 10.30 -1.86 9.61
N ILE A 51 10.99 -2.77 10.29
CA ILE A 51 12.46 -2.72 10.43
C ILE A 51 13.13 -2.91 9.06
N ARG A 52 12.64 -3.87 8.26
CA ARG A 52 13.15 -4.13 6.91
C ARG A 52 12.79 -3.00 5.93
N LEU A 53 11.61 -2.40 6.10
CA LEU A 53 11.14 -1.31 5.25
C LEU A 53 12.04 -0.07 5.31
N ARG A 54 12.78 0.15 6.41
CA ARG A 54 13.72 1.28 6.53
C ARG A 54 14.76 1.31 5.41
N LYS A 55 15.19 0.14 4.91
CA LYS A 55 16.09 0.05 3.75
C LYS A 55 15.50 0.68 2.48
N TYR A 56 14.18 0.69 2.35
CA TYR A 56 13.46 1.13 1.15
C TYR A 56 12.65 2.41 1.36
N GLU A 57 12.84 3.13 2.48
CA GLU A 57 12.03 4.30 2.83
C GLU A 57 12.12 5.42 1.78
N ILE A 58 13.35 5.78 1.38
CA ILE A 58 13.61 6.81 0.37
C ILE A 58 12.98 6.44 -0.99
N PRO A 59 13.27 5.26 -1.58
CA PRO A 59 12.70 4.90 -2.87
C PRO A 59 11.16 4.80 -2.82
N ILE A 60 10.59 4.25 -1.73
CA ILE A 60 9.13 4.18 -1.57
C ILE A 60 8.52 5.59 -1.57
N LYS A 61 9.05 6.52 -0.75
CA LYS A 61 8.54 7.91 -0.69
C LYS A 61 8.68 8.65 -2.01
N ARG A 62 9.78 8.43 -2.74
CA ARG A 62 9.99 9.07 -4.04
C ARG A 62 8.98 8.57 -5.08
N VAL A 63 8.81 7.26 -5.20
CA VAL A 63 7.82 6.65 -6.08
C VAL A 63 6.41 7.08 -5.70
N ALA A 64 6.08 7.07 -4.41
CA ALA A 64 4.79 7.51 -3.89
C ALA A 64 4.47 8.94 -4.32
N ARG A 65 5.43 9.86 -4.13
CA ARG A 65 5.28 11.26 -4.55
C ARG A 65 5.06 11.40 -6.06
N ASN A 66 5.81 10.65 -6.87
CA ASN A 66 5.73 10.72 -8.33
C ASN A 66 4.39 10.19 -8.87
N LEU A 67 3.83 9.18 -8.21
CA LEU A 67 2.59 8.52 -8.61
C LEU A 67 1.36 9.01 -7.84
N CYS A 68 1.53 10.02 -6.99
CA CYS A 68 0.51 10.53 -6.07
C CYS A 68 -0.13 9.42 -5.21
N LEU A 69 0.64 8.41 -4.80
CA LEU A 69 0.19 7.36 -3.88
C LEU A 69 0.56 7.70 -2.43
N GLU A 70 -0.18 7.16 -1.47
CA GLU A 70 0.28 7.13 -0.07
C GLU A 70 1.49 6.17 0.04
N PRO A 71 2.66 6.60 0.57
CA PRO A 71 3.83 5.71 0.66
C PRO A 71 3.55 4.50 1.58
N ALA A 72 2.73 4.68 2.61
CA ALA A 72 2.24 3.60 3.46
C ALA A 72 1.47 2.51 2.69
N LEU A 73 0.74 2.85 1.61
CA LEU A 73 0.05 1.87 0.77
C LEU A 73 1.05 1.00 0.00
N ILE A 74 2.07 1.62 -0.60
CA ILE A 74 3.16 0.90 -1.28
C ILE A 74 3.90 -0.02 -0.30
N ALA A 75 4.22 0.49 0.89
CA ALA A 75 4.83 -0.30 1.95
C ALA A 75 3.93 -1.49 2.39
N GLY A 76 2.61 -1.25 2.46
CA GLY A 76 1.59 -2.28 2.73
C GLY A 76 1.62 -3.42 1.72
N ILE A 77 1.67 -3.09 0.42
CA ILE A 77 1.79 -4.08 -0.66
C ILE A 77 3.12 -4.83 -0.58
N ILE A 78 4.26 -4.15 -0.44
CA ILE A 78 5.58 -4.80 -0.33
C ILE A 78 5.63 -5.78 0.84
N SER A 79 5.09 -5.37 1.99
CA SER A 79 5.02 -6.22 3.18
C SER A 79 4.09 -7.41 2.95
N GLN A 80 2.97 -7.24 2.26
CA GLN A 80 2.05 -8.34 1.94
C GLN A 80 2.66 -9.33 0.94
N GLU A 81 3.31 -8.84 -0.11
CA GLU A 81 3.78 -9.66 -1.25
C GLU A 81 5.03 -10.48 -0.93
N SER A 82 6.02 -9.86 -0.30
CA SER A 82 7.35 -10.46 -0.16
C SER A 82 7.87 -10.50 1.28
N ARG A 83 7.08 -10.02 2.24
CA ARG A 83 7.54 -9.73 3.61
C ARG A 83 8.80 -8.86 3.57
N VAL A 84 8.76 -7.85 2.69
CA VAL A 84 9.86 -6.91 2.44
C VAL A 84 11.14 -7.63 1.98
N GLY A 85 10.97 -8.61 1.09
CA GLY A 85 12.05 -9.42 0.54
C GLY A 85 12.43 -10.67 1.35
N LEU A 86 11.88 -10.86 2.56
CA LEU A 86 12.20 -12.03 3.39
C LEU A 86 11.80 -13.37 2.76
N LEU A 87 10.74 -13.39 1.95
CA LEU A 87 10.29 -14.61 1.25
C LEU A 87 11.01 -14.85 -0.08
N LEU A 88 11.93 -13.97 -0.48
CA LEU A 88 12.52 -13.99 -1.82
C LEU A 88 13.90 -14.66 -1.82
N ASN A 89 14.16 -15.41 -2.89
CA ASN A 89 15.49 -15.94 -3.21
C ASN A 89 16.05 -15.21 -4.42
N ASN A 90 17.07 -14.36 -4.21
CA ASN A 90 17.63 -13.48 -5.26
C ASN A 90 16.57 -12.68 -6.01
N GLY A 91 15.57 -12.17 -5.26
CA GLY A 91 14.46 -11.39 -5.80
C GLY A 91 13.28 -12.20 -6.35
N TRP A 92 13.39 -13.53 -6.44
CA TRP A 92 12.33 -14.41 -6.95
C TRP A 92 11.47 -15.01 -5.84
N ASP A 93 10.20 -15.25 -6.13
CA ASP A 93 9.39 -16.18 -5.32
C ASP A 93 9.85 -17.64 -5.46
N GLN A 94 9.25 -18.51 -4.65
CA GLN A 94 9.57 -19.93 -4.60
C GLN A 94 9.38 -20.62 -5.97
N GLU A 95 8.36 -20.22 -6.71
CA GLU A 95 8.02 -20.79 -8.03
C GLU A 95 8.79 -20.13 -9.19
N ARG A 96 9.53 -19.03 -8.93
CA ARG A 96 10.23 -18.22 -9.93
C ARG A 96 9.33 -17.62 -11.00
N HIS A 97 8.09 -17.31 -10.65
CA HIS A 97 7.11 -16.65 -11.52
C HIS A 97 7.12 -15.12 -11.34
N LYS A 98 7.46 -14.65 -10.15
CA LYS A 98 7.36 -13.23 -9.78
C LYS A 98 8.66 -12.72 -9.20
N TYR A 99 8.96 -11.47 -9.51
CA TYR A 99 10.20 -10.82 -9.14
C TYR A 99 9.97 -9.59 -8.24
N GLY A 100 10.96 -9.31 -7.40
CA GLY A 100 11.11 -8.10 -6.61
C GLY A 100 10.09 -7.91 -5.47
N LEU A 101 10.22 -6.80 -4.75
CA LEU A 101 9.49 -6.53 -3.51
C LEU A 101 7.96 -6.52 -3.65
N MET A 102 7.47 -6.14 -4.83
CA MET A 102 6.05 -6.04 -5.17
C MET A 102 5.57 -7.20 -6.06
N GLN A 103 6.42 -8.19 -6.34
CA GLN A 103 6.07 -9.45 -7.00
C GLN A 103 5.44 -9.30 -8.39
N VAL A 104 6.16 -8.61 -9.28
CA VAL A 104 5.74 -8.39 -10.67
C VAL A 104 6.28 -9.50 -11.57
N HIS A 105 5.51 -9.91 -12.60
CA HIS A 105 5.91 -10.97 -13.54
C HIS A 105 7.07 -10.60 -14.47
N ARG A 106 7.33 -9.31 -14.65
CA ARG A 106 8.31 -8.79 -15.61
C ARG A 106 9.57 -8.33 -14.87
N HIS A 107 10.70 -9.00 -15.14
CA HIS A 107 11.96 -8.88 -14.38
C HIS A 107 12.99 -7.89 -14.97
N ASP A 108 12.58 -6.98 -15.85
CA ASP A 108 13.53 -6.08 -16.55
C ASP A 108 13.95 -4.85 -15.74
N LYS A 109 13.48 -4.74 -14.49
CA LYS A 109 13.74 -3.61 -13.58
C LYS A 109 14.16 -4.09 -12.20
N TYR A 110 14.99 -3.28 -11.54
CA TYR A 110 15.59 -3.59 -10.25
C TYR A 110 15.34 -2.47 -9.24
N ASP A 111 15.46 -2.77 -7.94
CA ASP A 111 15.41 -1.80 -6.83
C ASP A 111 14.24 -0.79 -6.93
N GLU A 112 14.53 0.51 -7.02
CA GLU A 112 13.55 1.60 -7.07
C GLU A 112 12.70 1.54 -8.35
N GLU A 113 13.29 1.17 -9.49
CA GLU A 113 12.55 1.04 -10.75
C GLU A 113 11.52 -0.07 -10.68
N HIS A 114 11.84 -1.15 -9.96
CA HIS A 114 10.89 -2.23 -9.70
C HIS A 114 9.74 -1.78 -8.78
N ILE A 115 10.04 -1.00 -7.74
CA ILE A 115 9.00 -0.38 -6.88
C ILE A 115 8.10 0.54 -7.72
N ASN A 116 8.70 1.34 -8.61
CA ASN A 116 7.95 2.21 -9.52
C ASN A 116 7.05 1.42 -10.48
N GLN A 117 7.55 0.30 -11.03
CA GLN A 117 6.78 -0.56 -11.91
C GLN A 117 5.56 -1.17 -11.20
N GLY A 118 5.76 -1.81 -10.04
CA GLY A 118 4.67 -2.36 -9.23
C GLY A 118 3.66 -1.28 -8.84
N SER A 119 4.14 -0.11 -8.41
CA SER A 119 3.28 1.01 -8.02
C SER A 119 2.50 1.59 -9.21
N THR A 120 3.09 1.61 -10.42
CA THR A 120 2.38 2.02 -11.64
C THR A 120 1.23 1.05 -11.95
N ILE A 121 1.45 -0.26 -11.80
CA ILE A 121 0.39 -1.27 -11.99
C ILE A 121 -0.73 -1.07 -10.96
N LEU A 122 -0.38 -0.73 -9.71
CA LEU A 122 -1.37 -0.40 -8.67
C LEU A 122 -2.20 0.82 -9.04
N VAL A 123 -1.58 1.92 -9.49
CA VAL A 123 -2.30 3.13 -9.96
C VAL A 123 -3.25 2.79 -11.11
N LEU A 124 -2.76 2.05 -12.12
CA LEU A 124 -3.58 1.63 -13.25
C LEU A 124 -4.78 0.79 -12.79
N SER A 125 -4.58 -0.09 -11.80
CA SER A 125 -5.63 -0.94 -11.24
C SER A 125 -6.69 -0.13 -10.47
N ILE A 126 -6.27 0.85 -9.68
CA ILE A 126 -7.19 1.77 -9.00
C ILE A 126 -7.99 2.59 -10.02
N ASN A 127 -7.33 3.16 -11.03
CA ASN A 127 -8.01 3.97 -12.04
C ASN A 127 -9.00 3.16 -12.90
N GLU A 128 -8.67 1.92 -13.19
CA GLU A 128 -9.56 0.99 -13.89
C GLU A 128 -10.85 0.74 -13.09
N VAL A 129 -10.76 0.49 -11.79
CA VAL A 129 -11.93 0.31 -10.92
C VAL A 129 -12.73 1.61 -10.79
N ARG A 130 -12.06 2.76 -10.67
CA ARG A 130 -12.73 4.07 -10.63
C ARG A 130 -13.52 4.36 -11.90
N ALA A 131 -12.98 3.97 -13.06
CA ALA A 131 -13.65 4.16 -14.35
C ALA A 131 -14.88 3.26 -14.50
N ARG A 132 -14.81 2.01 -14.00
CA ARG A 132 -15.94 1.07 -14.05
C ARG A 132 -17.02 1.36 -13.00
N HIS A 133 -16.62 1.79 -11.82
CA HIS A 133 -17.52 2.02 -10.68
C HIS A 133 -17.42 3.47 -10.16
N PRO A 134 -17.82 4.47 -10.96
CA PRO A 134 -17.69 5.88 -10.58
C PRO A 134 -18.59 6.28 -9.41
N THR A 135 -19.63 5.50 -9.11
CA THR A 135 -20.58 5.74 -8.01
C THR A 135 -20.14 5.11 -6.69
N TRP A 136 -19.11 4.25 -6.70
CA TRP A 136 -18.55 3.68 -5.48
C TRP A 136 -17.85 4.74 -4.64
N THR A 137 -17.85 4.52 -3.33
CA THR A 137 -17.03 5.30 -2.40
C THR A 137 -15.55 5.11 -2.68
N TRP A 138 -14.73 6.07 -2.24
CA TRP A 138 -13.28 5.97 -2.37
C TRP A 138 -12.68 4.71 -1.72
N ASP A 139 -13.25 4.26 -0.58
CA ASP A 139 -12.80 3.03 0.08
C ASP A 139 -13.09 1.80 -0.79
N GLU A 140 -14.29 1.69 -1.35
CA GLU A 140 -14.66 0.61 -2.28
C GLU A 140 -13.76 0.61 -3.53
N GLN A 141 -13.50 1.79 -4.11
CA GLN A 141 -12.62 1.93 -5.27
C GLN A 141 -11.16 1.54 -4.95
N LEU A 142 -10.65 1.94 -3.79
CA LEU A 142 -9.31 1.56 -3.33
C LEU A 142 -9.21 0.06 -3.10
N ARG A 143 -10.19 -0.52 -2.40
CA ARG A 143 -10.27 -1.96 -2.13
C ARG A 143 -10.29 -2.75 -3.44
N GLY A 144 -11.18 -2.38 -4.37
CA GLY A 144 -11.25 -2.99 -5.70
C GLY A 144 -9.94 -2.84 -6.48
N GLY A 145 -9.27 -1.68 -6.39
CA GLY A 145 -7.98 -1.44 -7.02
C GLY A 145 -6.86 -2.34 -6.49
N ILE A 146 -6.81 -2.58 -5.17
CA ILE A 146 -5.87 -3.52 -4.53
C ILE A 146 -6.14 -4.97 -4.98
N CYS A 147 -7.41 -5.36 -5.12
CA CYS A 147 -7.78 -6.68 -5.63
C CYS A 147 -7.40 -6.84 -7.10
N THR A 148 -7.69 -5.84 -7.92
CA THR A 148 -7.33 -5.82 -9.35
C THR A 148 -5.80 -5.90 -9.52
N TYR A 149 -5.04 -5.20 -8.67
CA TYR A 149 -3.58 -5.33 -8.61
C TYR A 149 -3.15 -6.78 -8.38
N ARG A 150 -3.69 -7.42 -7.34
CA ARG A 150 -3.38 -8.82 -7.03
C ARG A 150 -3.74 -9.76 -8.17
N ALA A 151 -4.90 -9.58 -8.80
CA ALA A 151 -5.33 -10.41 -9.92
C ALA A 151 -4.38 -10.32 -11.11
N LYS A 152 -3.92 -9.11 -11.44
CA LYS A 152 -2.87 -8.91 -12.44
C LYS A 152 -1.56 -9.57 -12.04
N MET A 153 -1.20 -9.54 -10.75
CA MET A 153 0.01 -10.19 -10.21
C MET A 153 -0.15 -11.70 -9.97
N GLY A 154 -1.35 -12.26 -10.05
CA GLY A 154 -1.59 -13.70 -9.95
C GLY A 154 -2.07 -14.33 -11.25
N ASN A 155 -2.16 -13.53 -12.33
CA ASN A 155 -2.68 -13.92 -13.64
C ASN A 155 -4.05 -14.64 -13.57
N PHE A 156 -4.92 -14.23 -12.64
CA PHE A 156 -6.29 -14.76 -12.53
C PHE A 156 -7.32 -13.71 -12.97
N GLN A 157 -8.47 -14.17 -13.50
CA GLN A 157 -9.51 -13.26 -13.97
C GLN A 157 -10.16 -12.52 -12.80
N VAL A 158 -10.29 -11.20 -12.96
CA VAL A 158 -11.11 -10.34 -12.10
C VAL A 158 -12.56 -10.48 -12.56
N TYR A 159 -13.47 -10.82 -11.65
CA TYR A 159 -14.90 -10.77 -11.96
C TYR A 159 -15.36 -9.31 -12.06
N GLU A 160 -16.13 -8.99 -13.09
CA GLU A 160 -16.52 -7.62 -13.47
C GLU A 160 -17.34 -6.89 -12.38
N ASP A 161 -18.14 -7.61 -11.58
CA ASP A 161 -19.09 -7.00 -10.64
C ASP A 161 -18.49 -6.69 -9.25
N ASP A 162 -17.50 -7.47 -8.80
CA ASP A 162 -16.77 -7.26 -7.56
C ASP A 162 -15.32 -7.74 -7.74
N PRO A 163 -14.35 -6.83 -7.95
CA PRO A 163 -12.96 -7.19 -8.15
C PRO A 163 -12.35 -7.96 -6.99
N CYS A 164 -12.94 -7.87 -5.79
CA CYS A 164 -12.44 -8.49 -4.59
C CYS A 164 -13.03 -9.85 -4.26
N ASP A 165 -14.19 -10.22 -4.80
CA ASP A 165 -14.97 -11.40 -4.38
C ASP A 165 -14.82 -11.65 -2.85
N ARG A 166 -14.73 -12.91 -2.41
CA ARG A 166 -14.45 -13.34 -1.03
C ARG A 166 -13.01 -13.08 -0.55
N ASP A 167 -12.13 -12.45 -1.34
CA ASP A 167 -10.74 -12.18 -0.94
C ASP A 167 -10.59 -10.90 -0.10
N SER A 168 -11.49 -10.79 0.88
CA SER A 168 -11.44 -9.76 1.91
C SER A 168 -10.13 -9.83 2.71
N TYR A 169 -9.49 -11.00 2.82
CA TYR A 169 -8.32 -11.17 3.66
C TYR A 169 -7.11 -10.40 3.13
N TYR A 170 -6.78 -10.51 1.84
CA TYR A 170 -5.60 -9.84 1.29
C TYR A 170 -5.72 -8.32 1.35
N VAL A 171 -6.85 -7.78 0.90
CA VAL A 171 -7.08 -6.33 0.96
C VAL A 171 -7.03 -5.85 2.40
N ASN A 172 -7.72 -6.54 3.31
CA ASN A 172 -7.71 -6.17 4.72
C ASN A 172 -6.30 -6.25 5.31
N SER A 173 -5.48 -7.23 4.89
CA SER A 173 -4.09 -7.34 5.31
C SER A 173 -3.25 -6.17 4.81
N VAL A 174 -3.29 -5.86 3.51
CA VAL A 174 -2.60 -4.70 2.90
C VAL A 174 -2.99 -3.41 3.60
N ILE A 175 -4.29 -3.18 3.74
CA ILE A 175 -4.85 -1.98 4.34
C ILE A 175 -4.37 -1.81 5.79
N ARG A 176 -4.38 -2.88 6.60
CA ARG A 176 -3.93 -2.80 8.01
C ARG A 176 -2.43 -2.60 8.12
N ARG A 177 -1.64 -3.25 7.27
CA ARG A 177 -0.20 -3.01 7.16
C ARG A 177 0.06 -1.54 6.83
N ALA A 178 -0.64 -1.00 5.83
CA ALA A 178 -0.54 0.41 5.46
C ALA A 178 -0.92 1.36 6.61
N GLN A 179 -2.04 1.11 7.31
CA GLN A 179 -2.41 1.89 8.50
C GLN A 179 -1.32 1.86 9.58
N TYR A 180 -0.70 0.69 9.80
CA TYR A 180 0.41 0.56 10.73
C TYR A 180 1.63 1.37 10.27
N PHE A 181 2.05 1.22 9.02
CA PHE A 181 3.21 1.93 8.46
C PHE A 181 3.02 3.45 8.41
N LYS A 182 1.79 3.92 8.17
CA LYS A 182 1.43 5.34 8.22
C LYS A 182 1.77 5.99 9.57
N ARG A 183 1.50 5.27 10.66
CA ARG A 183 1.84 5.72 12.03
C ARG A 183 3.35 5.64 12.35
N HIS A 184 4.15 5.06 11.46
CA HIS A 184 5.59 4.86 11.65
C HIS A 184 6.43 5.57 10.57
N GLY A 185 5.86 6.59 9.92
CA GLY A 185 6.61 7.51 9.05
C GLY A 185 6.67 7.10 7.57
N PHE A 186 5.79 6.21 7.13
CA PHE A 186 5.52 5.94 5.71
C PHE A 186 4.25 6.64 5.24
#